data_AF-A0ABC8LE29-F1
#
_entry.id   AF-A0ABC8LE29-F1
#
_cell.length_a   1.000
_cell.length_b   1.000
_cell.length_c   1.000
_cell.angle_alpha   90.00
_cell.angle_beta   90.00
_cell.angle_gamma   90.00
#
_symmetry.space_group_name_H-M   'P 1'
#
loop_
_entity.id
_entity.type
_entity.pdbx_description
1 polymer ?
#
loop_
_entity_poly.entity_id
_entity_poly.type
_entity_poly.pdbx_seq_one_letter_code
_entity_poly.pdbx_strand_id
1 'polypeptide(L)'
;MVKEVTSLTVCKIDTNEMQKCRPAVTGNSPPPPVNECCVVVKSADLACFCRYKFYLPILGIDPSKVAALVAKCGVTTVPSNCRA
;
A
#
# COMPACT_ATOMS: atom_id res chain seq x y z
N MET A 1 -24.85 -18.28 10.84
CA MET A 1 -23.45 -18.70 10.72
C MET A 1 -22.67 -17.51 10.17
N VAL A 2 -21.98 -16.76 11.04
CA VAL A 2 -21.06 -15.71 10.58
C VAL A 2 -19.81 -16.42 10.06
N LYS A 3 -19.46 -16.23 8.79
CA LYS A 3 -18.17 -16.70 8.27
C LYS A 3 -17.10 -15.76 8.82
N GLU A 4 -16.12 -16.32 9.53
CA GLU A 4 -14.90 -15.60 9.91
C GLU A 4 -14.25 -15.02 8.66
N VAL A 5 -14.10 -13.70 8.59
CA VAL A 5 -13.43 -13.03 7.48
C VAL A 5 -11.95 -12.96 7.83
N THR A 6 -11.16 -13.86 7.26
CA THR A 6 -9.70 -13.92 7.49
C THR A 6 -8.91 -12.90 6.68
N SER A 7 -9.50 -12.38 5.60
CA SER A 7 -8.94 -11.31 4.77
C SER A 7 -10.02 -10.64 3.93
N LEU A 8 -9.71 -9.43 3.45
CA LEU A 8 -10.55 -8.67 2.53
C LEU A 8 -9.75 -8.33 1.28
N THR A 9 -10.42 -8.23 0.14
CA THR A 9 -9.81 -7.66 -1.07
C THR A 9 -10.07 -6.16 -1.12
N VAL A 10 -9.01 -5.36 -1.07
CA VAL A 10 -9.03 -3.90 -1.19
C VAL A 10 -8.23 -3.51 -2.41
N CYS A 11 -8.86 -2.80 -3.36
CA CYS A 11 -8.18 -2.32 -4.57
C CYS A 11 -7.39 -3.42 -5.32
N LYS A 12 -8.03 -4.61 -5.45
CA LYS A 12 -7.49 -5.84 -6.07
C LYS A 12 -6.35 -6.53 -5.32
N ILE A 13 -6.07 -6.11 -4.09
CA ILE A 13 -5.05 -6.72 -3.23
C ILE A 13 -5.72 -7.31 -2.00
N ASP A 14 -5.36 -8.53 -1.64
CA ASP A 14 -5.79 -9.14 -0.38
C ASP A 14 -5.09 -8.46 0.82
N THR A 15 -5.81 -8.19 1.90
CA THR A 15 -5.25 -7.50 3.07
C THR A 15 -4.09 -8.25 3.74
N ASN A 16 -4.00 -9.57 3.58
CA ASN A 16 -2.86 -10.35 4.06
C ASN A 16 -1.63 -10.08 3.20
N GLU A 17 -1.80 -9.93 1.89
CA GLU A 17 -0.73 -9.56 0.97
C GLU A 17 -0.20 -8.14 1.26
N MET A 18 -1.07 -7.21 1.69
CA MET A 18 -0.64 -5.87 2.12
C MET A 18 0.32 -5.89 3.32
N GLN A 19 0.25 -6.91 4.18
CA GLN A 19 1.15 -7.03 5.34
C GLN A 19 2.62 -7.16 4.92
N LYS A 20 2.89 -7.72 3.73
CA LYS A 20 4.24 -7.83 3.16
C LYS A 20 4.88 -6.46 2.95
N CYS A 21 4.07 -5.42 2.76
CA CYS A 21 4.52 -4.05 2.56
C CYS A 21 4.53 -3.19 3.82
N ARG A 22 3.83 -3.60 4.89
CA ARG A 22 3.67 -2.79 6.10
C ARG A 22 5.02 -2.31 6.68
N PRO A 23 6.05 -3.16 6.83
CA PRO A 23 7.33 -2.72 7.38
C PRO A 23 7.98 -1.58 6.58
N ALA A 24 7.78 -1.54 5.26
CA ALA A 24 8.37 -0.52 4.39
C ALA A 24 7.67 0.85 4.43
N VAL A 25 6.50 0.95 5.09
CA VAL A 25 5.70 2.18 5.16
C VAL A 25 5.38 2.65 6.58
N THR A 26 5.74 1.87 7.60
CA THR A 26 5.52 2.19 9.02
C THR A 26 6.82 2.44 9.78
N GLY A 27 6.76 3.20 10.87
CA GLY A 27 7.93 3.53 11.69
C GLY A 27 8.74 4.72 11.18
N ASN A 28 9.68 5.24 11.97
CA ASN A 28 10.41 6.47 11.64
C ASN A 28 11.42 6.28 10.49
N SER A 29 12.11 5.14 10.47
CA SER A 29 13.08 4.78 9.44
C SER A 29 12.73 3.39 8.89
N PRO A 30 11.76 3.29 7.98
CA PRO A 30 11.34 2.00 7.44
C PRO A 30 12.47 1.36 6.61
N PRO A 31 12.68 0.04 6.73
CA PRO A 31 13.64 -0.68 5.90
C PRO A 31 13.23 -0.63 4.41
N PRO A 32 14.16 -0.99 3.49
CA PRO A 32 13.82 -1.23 2.10
C PRO A 32 12.70 -2.29 1.96
N PRO A 33 11.85 -2.21 0.92
CA PRO A 33 10.83 -3.22 0.67
C PRO A 33 11.44 -4.56 0.28
N VAL A 34 10.81 -5.64 0.73
CA VAL A 34 11.09 -7.00 0.24
C VAL A 34 10.50 -7.19 -1.17
N ASN A 35 11.02 -8.15 -1.91
CA ASN A 35 10.62 -8.40 -3.30
C ASN A 35 9.12 -8.69 -3.43
N GLU A 36 8.56 -9.47 -2.50
CA GLU A 36 7.14 -9.82 -2.48
C GLU A 36 6.25 -8.60 -2.30
N CYS A 37 6.69 -7.61 -1.50
CA CYS A 37 5.97 -6.34 -1.41
C CYS A 37 5.94 -5.63 -2.76
N CYS A 38 7.06 -5.59 -3.49
CA CYS A 38 7.07 -4.94 -4.80
C CYS A 38 6.23 -5.67 -5.84
N VAL A 39 6.03 -6.98 -5.73
CA VAL A 39 5.06 -7.72 -6.55
C VAL A 39 3.64 -7.25 -6.24
N VAL A 40 3.30 -7.09 -4.96
CA VAL A 40 2.00 -6.55 -4.52
C VAL A 40 1.79 -5.12 -5.03
N VAL A 41 2.76 -4.23 -4.85
CA VAL A 41 2.70 -2.83 -5.30
C VAL A 41 2.50 -2.72 -6.81
N LYS A 42 3.18 -3.55 -7.61
CA LYS A 42 3.04 -3.56 -9.07
C LYS A 42 1.69 -4.12 -9.54
N SER A 43 1.07 -4.96 -8.72
CA SER A 43 -0.25 -5.56 -9.01
C SER A 43 -1.41 -4.70 -8.49
N ALA A 44 -1.11 -3.69 -7.68
CA ALA A 44 -2.10 -2.86 -7.00
C ALA A 44 -2.82 -1.90 -7.95
N ASP A 45 -4.12 -1.72 -7.72
CA ASP A 45 -4.87 -0.64 -8.33
C ASP A 45 -4.57 0.68 -7.62
N LEU A 46 -3.48 1.35 -8.04
CA LEU A 46 -3.04 2.61 -7.43
C LEU A 46 -4.11 3.71 -7.48
N ALA A 47 -4.91 3.76 -8.54
CA ALA A 47 -5.97 4.75 -8.67
C ALA A 47 -7.05 4.54 -7.59
N CYS A 48 -7.40 3.29 -7.31
CA CYS A 48 -8.25 2.92 -6.18
C CYS A 48 -7.60 3.27 -4.83
N PHE A 49 -6.33 2.88 -4.62
CA PHE A 49 -5.63 3.13 -3.34
C PHE A 49 -5.52 4.62 -3.00
N CYS A 50 -5.41 5.49 -4.00
CA CYS A 50 -5.33 6.92 -3.76
C CYS A 50 -6.60 7.54 -3.17
N ARG A 51 -7.75 6.88 -3.31
CA ARG A 51 -8.98 7.27 -2.60
C ARG A 51 -8.82 7.13 -1.08
N TYR A 52 -7.89 6.29 -0.63
CA TYR A 52 -7.60 6.03 0.77
C TYR A 52 -6.42 6.85 1.33
N LYS A 53 -5.75 7.66 0.48
CA LYS A 53 -4.58 8.47 0.85
C LYS A 53 -4.82 9.28 2.13
N PHE A 54 -5.99 9.91 2.25
CA PHE A 54 -6.36 10.75 3.40
C PHE A 54 -6.60 9.96 4.69
N TYR A 55 -6.88 8.66 4.61
CA TYR A 55 -7.08 7.81 5.78
C TYR A 55 -5.80 7.12 6.26
N LEU A 56 -4.71 7.13 5.47
CA LEU A 56 -3.43 6.53 5.84
C LEU A 56 -2.89 7.04 7.20
N PRO A 57 -2.99 8.34 7.55
CA PRO A 57 -2.52 8.82 8.85
C PRO A 57 -3.25 8.20 10.04
N ILE A 58 -4.54 7.85 9.88
CA ILE A 58 -5.33 7.16 10.92
C ILE A 58 -4.75 5.77 11.21
N LEU A 59 -4.12 5.15 10.19
CA LEU A 59 -3.45 3.87 10.29
C LEU A 59 -1.97 4.00 10.72
N GLY A 60 -1.52 5.21 11.08
CA GLY A 60 -0.12 5.49 11.43
C GLY A 60 0.84 5.43 10.22
N ILE A 61 0.31 5.56 9.00
CA ILE A 61 1.09 5.52 7.76
C ILE A 61 1.18 6.94 7.19
N ASP A 62 2.41 7.39 6.96
CA ASP A 62 2.67 8.64 6.25
C ASP A 62 2.47 8.42 4.73
N PRO A 63 1.59 9.18 4.06
CA PRO A 63 1.40 9.08 2.61
C PRO A 63 2.70 9.19 1.80
N SER A 64 3.67 9.96 2.28
CA SER A 64 4.98 10.15 1.65
C SER A 64 5.80 8.86 1.65
N LYS A 65 5.66 8.02 2.68
CA LYS A 65 6.31 6.70 2.74
C LYS A 65 5.71 5.72 1.74
N VAL A 66 4.39 5.81 1.51
CA VAL A 66 3.73 5.02 0.46
C VAL A 66 4.21 5.46 -0.92
N ALA A 67 4.30 6.76 -1.18
CA ALA A 67 4.85 7.26 -2.43
C ALA A 67 6.31 6.80 -2.65
N ALA A 68 7.14 6.87 -1.60
CA ALA A 68 8.52 6.38 -1.64
C ALA A 68 8.59 4.86 -1.89
N LEU A 69 7.70 4.06 -1.30
CA LEU A 69 7.60 2.63 -1.55
C LEU A 69 7.28 2.35 -3.03
N VAL A 70 6.28 3.04 -3.59
CA VAL A 70 5.87 2.91 -5.00
C VAL A 70 7.06 3.19 -5.93
N ALA A 71 7.81 4.27 -5.66
CA ALA A 71 9.02 4.61 -6.41
C ALA A 71 10.13 3.56 -6.26
N LYS A 72 10.41 3.08 -5.04
CA LYS A 72 11.41 2.03 -4.78
C LYS A 72 11.09 0.71 -5.49
N CYS A 73 9.81 0.41 -5.69
CA CYS A 73 9.36 -0.76 -6.45
C CYS A 73 9.36 -0.55 -7.98
N GLY A 74 9.83 0.60 -8.47
CA GLY A 74 9.96 0.89 -9.89
C GLY A 74 8.65 1.25 -10.58
N VAL A 75 7.61 1.62 -9.83
CA VAL A 75 6.35 2.10 -10.40
C VAL A 75 6.46 3.61 -10.60
N THR A 76 6.62 4.03 -11.85
CA THR A 76 6.84 5.43 -12.22
C THR A 76 5.54 6.17 -12.56
N THR A 77 4.46 5.45 -12.81
CA THR A 77 3.16 6.03 -13.14
C THR A 77 2.31 6.20 -11.89
N VAL A 78 2.29 7.42 -11.36
CA VAL A 78 1.36 7.80 -10.28
C VAL A 78 0.07 8.36 -10.89
N PRO A 79 -1.11 7.77 -10.58
CA PRO A 79 -2.40 8.26 -11.08
C PRO A 79 -2.65 9.72 -10.73
N SER A 80 -3.35 10.45 -11.61
CA SER A 80 -3.63 11.88 -11.45
C SER A 80 -4.41 12.19 -10.16
N ASN A 81 -5.33 11.31 -9.76
CA ASN A 81 -6.13 11.46 -8.54
C ASN A 81 -5.33 11.27 -7.24
N CYS A 82 -4.05 10.86 -7.32
CA CYS A 82 -3.14 10.75 -6.17
C CYS A 82 -2.34 12.04 -5.92
N ARG A 83 -2.26 12.91 -6.93
CA ARG A 83 -1.40 14.11 -6.93
C ARG A 83 -2.03 15.30 -6.20
N ALA A 84 -3.35 15.24 -5.96
CA ALA A 84 -4.11 16.20 -5.17
C ALA A 84 -3.84 16.06 -3.67
#